data_AF-A0A6G9QKB6-F1
#
_entry.id   AF-A0A6G9QKB6-F1
#
_cell.length_a   1.000
_cell.length_b   1.000
_cell.length_c   1.000
_cell.angle_alpha   90.00
_cell.angle_beta   90.00
_cell.angle_gamma   90.00
#
_symmetry.space_group_name_H-M   'P 1'
#
loop_
_entity.id
_entity.type
_entity.pdbx_description
1 polymer ?
#
loop_
_entity_poly.entity_id
_entity_poly.type
_entity_poly.pdbx_seq_one_letter_code
_entity_poly.pdbx_strand_id
1 'polypeptide(L)'
;MTQSQPQTAIPDALISISYIKPQVIYVGNEKTPVIVIDDFADDLTHLVDYACHKAHYEPDEGSYYPGVRSLLPRLYVIEVINHIFQLIYDVYNVPHQLQLKPQMWVFSLINQQPESLMPLQRLPHFDTPDPYHFAILHYLNNGTHGNTAFFRHKSTGLERIDESNMAHYFEAATSFLQEHQKDTPQYFTDSDNHYDIFHEIEYRPNRLVIYPGSLLHSTLVSLENDIDDNPSTGRLTANIFINFK
;
A
#
# COMPACT_ATOMS: atom_id res chain seq x y z
N MET A 1 -25.66 -12.32 39.20
CA MET A 1 -24.65 -13.18 38.53
C MET A 1 -24.31 -12.53 37.21
N THR A 2 -23.37 -11.61 37.22
CA THR A 2 -22.80 -11.00 36.01
C THR A 2 -21.68 -11.91 35.53
N GLN A 3 -21.92 -12.64 34.45
CA GLN A 3 -20.87 -13.40 33.79
C GLN A 3 -19.93 -12.39 33.11
N SER A 4 -18.76 -12.21 33.70
CA SER A 4 -17.61 -11.58 33.06
C SER A 4 -17.20 -12.44 31.87
N GLN A 5 -17.31 -11.90 30.66
CA GLN A 5 -16.68 -12.48 29.48
C GLN A 5 -15.17 -12.60 29.73
N PRO A 6 -14.51 -13.71 29.34
CA PRO A 6 -13.07 -13.81 29.44
C PRO A 6 -12.43 -12.78 28.49
N GLN A 7 -11.68 -11.83 29.06
CA GLN A 7 -10.66 -11.10 28.31
C GLN A 7 -9.65 -12.15 27.83
N THR A 8 -9.76 -12.57 26.57
CA THR A 8 -8.68 -13.28 25.90
C THR A 8 -7.47 -12.35 25.91
N ALA A 9 -6.42 -12.77 26.62
CA ALA A 9 -5.13 -12.11 26.56
C ALA A 9 -4.69 -12.11 25.10
N ILE A 10 -4.41 -10.94 24.54
CA ILE A 10 -3.81 -10.84 23.22
C ILE A 10 -2.43 -11.52 23.33
N PRO A 11 -2.11 -12.51 22.48
CA PRO A 11 -0.78 -13.12 22.51
C PRO A 11 0.29 -12.05 22.32
N ASP A 12 1.45 -12.24 22.97
CA ASP A 12 2.56 -11.28 22.93
C ASP A 12 3.07 -11.02 21.49
N ALA A 13 2.81 -11.94 20.56
CA ALA A 13 3.08 -11.80 19.13
C ALA A 13 1.78 -11.97 18.32
N LEU A 14 1.53 -11.04 17.40
CA LEU A 14 0.36 -11.07 16.50
C LEU A 14 0.60 -11.86 15.21
N ILE A 15 1.87 -12.08 14.88
CA ILE A 15 2.36 -12.95 13.82
C ILE A 15 3.67 -13.61 14.29
N SER A 16 4.05 -14.72 13.68
CA SER A 16 5.41 -15.24 13.72
C SER A 16 5.95 -15.35 12.29
N ILE A 17 7.27 -15.21 12.14
CA ILE A 17 7.96 -15.33 10.86
C ILE A 17 9.13 -16.29 11.06
N SER A 18 9.01 -17.52 10.57
CA SER A 18 10.09 -18.51 10.71
C SER A 18 11.22 -18.27 9.71
N TYR A 19 10.86 -17.92 8.47
CA TYR A 19 11.79 -17.53 7.41
C TYR A 19 11.03 -16.76 6.31
N ILE A 20 11.73 -15.95 5.53
CA ILE A 20 11.17 -15.27 4.35
C ILE A 20 11.83 -15.76 3.06
N LYS A 21 11.10 -15.72 1.95
CA LYS A 21 11.61 -16.04 0.60
C LYS A 21 11.40 -14.84 -0.34
N PRO A 22 12.23 -13.80 -0.23
CA PRO A 22 12.06 -12.61 -1.04
C PRO A 22 12.35 -12.89 -2.52
N GLN A 23 11.50 -12.37 -3.39
CA GLN A 23 11.72 -12.28 -4.82
C GLN A 23 11.87 -10.80 -5.19
N VAL A 24 12.96 -10.46 -5.88
CA VAL A 24 13.15 -9.11 -6.42
C VAL A 24 12.79 -9.16 -7.89
N ILE A 25 11.75 -8.42 -8.25
CA ILE A 25 11.36 -8.22 -9.64
C ILE A 25 11.73 -6.80 -10.07
N TYR A 26 12.11 -6.65 -11.34
CA TYR A 26 12.53 -5.36 -11.90
C TYR A 26 11.46 -4.88 -12.87
N VAL A 27 10.68 -3.90 -12.45
CA VAL A 27 9.49 -3.45 -13.16
C VAL A 27 9.79 -2.24 -14.06
N GLY A 28 9.06 -2.15 -15.17
CA GLY A 28 9.14 -1.01 -16.08
C GLY A 28 10.42 -0.92 -16.90
N ASN A 29 10.59 0.25 -17.52
CA ASN A 29 11.76 0.63 -18.29
C ASN A 29 12.91 1.05 -17.38
N GLU A 30 12.60 1.67 -16.25
CA GLU A 30 13.59 2.08 -15.25
C GLU A 30 14.18 0.89 -14.47
N LYS A 31 13.61 -0.32 -14.64
CA LYS A 31 13.98 -1.53 -13.90
C LYS A 31 13.98 -1.25 -12.40
N THR A 32 12.90 -0.65 -11.93
CA THR A 32 12.74 -0.35 -10.51
C THR A 32 12.58 -1.67 -9.75
N PRO A 33 13.41 -1.95 -8.73
CA PRO A 33 13.24 -3.15 -7.94
C PRO A 33 11.98 -3.06 -7.07
N VAL A 34 11.20 -4.13 -7.08
CA VAL A 34 10.05 -4.37 -6.20
C VAL A 34 10.30 -5.70 -5.53
N ILE A 35 10.17 -5.74 -4.20
CA ILE A 35 10.34 -6.96 -3.41
C ILE A 35 8.95 -7.56 -3.18
N VAL A 36 8.79 -8.84 -3.49
CA VAL A 36 7.58 -9.62 -3.21
C VAL A 36 7.97 -10.79 -2.32
N ILE A 37 7.22 -10.99 -1.24
CA ILE A 37 7.40 -12.10 -0.30
C ILE A 37 6.05 -12.77 -0.12
N ASP A 38 5.89 -13.96 -0.72
CA ASP A 38 4.72 -14.81 -0.50
C ASP A 38 4.86 -15.57 0.83
N ASP A 39 3.72 -15.88 1.45
CA ASP A 39 3.63 -16.58 2.73
C ASP A 39 4.51 -15.93 3.83
N PHE A 40 4.39 -14.60 3.97
CA PHE A 40 5.29 -13.80 4.81
C PHE A 40 5.24 -14.18 6.30
N ALA A 41 4.04 -14.32 6.87
CA ALA A 41 3.85 -14.78 8.24
C ALA A 41 3.47 -16.27 8.28
N ASP A 42 3.85 -16.99 9.34
CA ASP A 42 3.45 -18.39 9.50
C ASP A 42 1.94 -18.52 9.78
N ASP A 43 1.34 -17.52 10.44
CA ASP A 43 -0.08 -17.43 10.75
C ASP A 43 -0.54 -15.95 10.86
N LEU A 44 -1.67 -15.63 10.23
CA LEU A 44 -2.30 -14.31 10.27
C LEU A 44 -3.49 -14.22 11.24
N THR A 45 -3.91 -15.34 11.84
CA THR A 45 -5.15 -15.44 12.62
C THR A 45 -5.26 -14.37 13.70
N HIS A 46 -4.20 -14.17 14.49
CA HIS A 46 -4.20 -13.18 15.58
C HIS A 46 -4.17 -11.74 15.09
N LEU A 47 -3.48 -11.46 13.97
CA LEU A 47 -3.46 -10.13 13.37
C LEU A 47 -4.84 -9.76 12.79
N VAL A 48 -5.49 -10.70 12.09
CA VAL A 48 -6.83 -10.50 11.52
C VAL A 48 -7.88 -10.39 12.64
N ASP A 49 -7.80 -11.20 13.69
CA ASP A 49 -8.66 -11.09 14.88
C ASP A 49 -8.53 -9.71 15.54
N TYR A 50 -7.29 -9.21 15.69
CA TYR A 50 -7.05 -7.85 16.16
C TYR A 50 -7.70 -6.82 15.22
N ALA A 51 -7.48 -6.94 13.91
CA ALA A 51 -8.04 -6.04 12.92
C ALA A 51 -9.58 -6.02 12.95
N CYS A 52 -10.23 -7.14 13.26
CA CYS A 52 -11.68 -7.26 13.31
C CYS A 52 -12.31 -6.79 14.62
N HIS A 53 -11.63 -6.96 15.74
CA HIS A 53 -12.24 -6.82 17.06
C HIS A 53 -11.62 -5.76 17.97
N LYS A 54 -10.43 -5.26 17.63
CA LYS A 54 -9.66 -4.32 18.46
C LYS A 54 -9.30 -3.03 17.73
N ALA A 55 -9.17 -3.06 16.41
CA ALA A 55 -8.89 -1.88 15.62
C ALA A 55 -10.08 -0.90 15.60
N HIS A 56 -9.76 0.39 15.50
CA HIS A 56 -10.73 1.47 15.36
C HIS A 56 -10.49 2.17 14.03
N TYR A 57 -11.43 2.03 13.10
CA TYR A 57 -11.30 2.55 11.75
C TYR A 57 -11.98 3.91 11.62
N GLU A 58 -11.24 4.88 11.09
CA GLU A 58 -11.72 6.23 10.85
C GLU A 58 -11.22 6.72 9.47
N PRO A 59 -11.92 7.67 8.82
CA PRO A 59 -11.39 8.34 7.64
C PRO A 59 -10.04 9.02 7.92
N ASP A 60 -9.09 8.88 7.01
CA ASP A 60 -7.79 9.55 7.12
C ASP A 60 -7.83 10.90 6.39
N GLU A 61 -8.32 11.93 7.09
CA GLU A 61 -8.48 13.30 6.56
C GLU A 61 -7.16 13.94 6.11
N GLY A 62 -6.01 13.40 6.55
CA GLY A 62 -4.67 13.87 6.15
C GLY A 62 -4.17 13.27 4.84
N SER A 63 -4.92 12.37 4.22
CA SER A 63 -4.52 11.64 3.02
C SER A 63 -5.59 11.67 1.93
N TYR A 64 -5.25 11.17 0.73
CA TYR A 64 -6.21 10.90 -0.34
C TYR A 64 -6.67 9.44 -0.36
N TYR A 65 -6.46 8.68 0.72
CA TYR A 65 -6.88 7.29 0.76
C TYR A 65 -8.42 7.16 0.70
N PRO A 66 -8.99 6.37 -0.24
CA PRO A 66 -10.43 6.31 -0.46
C PRO A 66 -11.15 5.35 0.49
N GLY A 67 -10.90 5.52 1.79
CA GLY A 67 -11.58 4.72 2.80
C GLY A 67 -11.14 4.99 4.22
N VAL A 68 -11.21 3.95 5.04
CA VAL A 68 -10.95 4.03 6.48
C VAL A 68 -9.66 3.33 6.87
N ARG A 69 -9.02 3.85 7.91
CA ARG A 69 -7.74 3.39 8.42
C ARG A 69 -7.75 3.24 9.93
N SER A 70 -6.92 2.33 10.42
CA SER A 70 -6.66 2.16 11.86
C SER A 70 -5.18 1.97 12.10
N LEU A 71 -4.64 2.38 13.25
CA LEU A 71 -3.23 2.16 13.56
C LEU A 71 -2.89 0.67 13.65
N LEU A 72 -1.76 0.28 13.06
CA LEU A 72 -1.22 -1.06 13.26
C LEU A 72 -0.69 -1.24 14.70
N PRO A 73 -0.82 -2.43 15.27
CA PRO A 73 -0.17 -2.77 16.54
C PRO A 73 1.34 -2.61 16.43
N ARG A 74 1.94 -1.92 17.41
CA ARG A 74 3.38 -1.63 17.40
C ARG A 74 4.25 -2.88 17.31
N LEU A 75 3.87 -3.97 17.99
CA LEU A 75 4.63 -5.22 17.99
C LEU A 75 4.65 -5.88 16.60
N TYR A 76 3.53 -5.85 15.88
CA TYR A 76 3.47 -6.30 14.48
C TYR A 76 4.44 -5.51 13.59
N VAL A 77 4.44 -4.18 13.72
CA VAL A 77 5.31 -3.30 12.92
C VAL A 77 6.80 -3.59 13.18
N ILE A 78 7.19 -3.77 14.45
CA ILE A 78 8.56 -4.13 14.83
C ILE A 78 8.96 -5.47 14.20
N GLU A 79 8.07 -6.47 14.30
CA GLU A 79 8.32 -7.81 13.79
C GLU A 79 8.53 -7.82 12.27
N VAL A 80 7.68 -7.10 11.52
CA VAL A 80 7.82 -6.92 10.07
C VAL A 80 9.15 -6.26 9.74
N ILE A 81 9.44 -5.10 10.36
CA ILE A 81 10.64 -4.30 10.05
C ILE A 81 11.91 -5.11 10.31
N ASN A 82 11.99 -5.81 11.45
CA ASN A 82 13.15 -6.63 11.81
C ASN A 82 13.51 -7.68 10.75
N HIS A 83 12.52 -8.21 10.03
CA HIS A 83 12.74 -9.23 9.00
C HIS A 83 13.12 -8.66 7.64
N ILE A 84 12.76 -7.41 7.33
CA ILE A 84 12.90 -6.86 5.98
C ILE A 84 13.92 -5.72 5.86
N PHE A 85 14.31 -5.04 6.95
CA PHE A 85 15.08 -3.80 6.84
C PHE A 85 16.43 -3.99 6.14
N GLN A 86 17.16 -5.08 6.44
CA GLN A 86 18.45 -5.37 5.81
C GLN A 86 18.29 -5.65 4.31
N LEU A 87 17.22 -6.37 3.94
CA LEU A 87 16.88 -6.61 2.54
C LEU A 87 16.63 -5.30 1.79
N ILE A 88 15.99 -4.31 2.43
CA ILE A 88 15.78 -2.99 1.82
C ILE A 88 17.11 -2.25 1.64
N TYR A 89 18.02 -2.29 2.63
CA TYR A 89 19.38 -1.74 2.47
C TYR A 89 20.08 -2.35 1.26
N ASP A 90 20.06 -3.68 1.15
CA ASP A 90 20.80 -4.42 0.14
C ASP A 90 20.22 -4.24 -1.27
N VAL A 91 18.89 -4.33 -1.43
CA VAL A 91 18.22 -4.24 -2.73
C VAL A 91 18.26 -2.82 -3.30
N TYR A 92 18.06 -1.81 -2.46
CA TYR A 92 17.98 -0.41 -2.90
C TYR A 92 19.28 0.37 -2.72
N ASN A 93 20.35 -0.29 -2.28
CA ASN A 93 21.65 0.34 -1.99
C ASN A 93 21.53 1.57 -1.09
N VAL A 94 20.70 1.48 -0.04
CA VAL A 94 20.50 2.59 0.90
C VAL A 94 21.83 2.87 1.61
N PRO A 95 22.32 4.13 1.67
CA PRO A 95 23.54 4.45 2.38
C PRO A 95 23.45 4.06 3.86
N HIS A 96 24.41 3.25 4.34
CA HIS A 96 24.39 2.71 5.72
C HIS A 96 24.43 3.77 6.84
N GLN A 97 24.79 5.01 6.53
CA GLN A 97 24.71 6.12 7.49
C GLN A 97 23.28 6.62 7.74
N LEU A 98 22.35 6.37 6.81
CA LEU A 98 20.95 6.74 6.96
C LEU A 98 20.27 5.72 7.88
N GLN A 99 19.38 6.20 8.74
CA GLN A 99 18.65 5.37 9.69
C GLN A 99 17.19 5.20 9.26
N LEU A 100 16.66 4.00 9.45
CA LEU A 100 15.23 3.74 9.26
C LEU A 100 14.39 4.57 10.23
N LYS A 101 13.43 5.33 9.68
CA LYS A 101 12.42 6.11 10.40
C LYS A 101 11.03 5.68 9.92
N PRO A 102 10.22 5.02 10.78
CA PRO A 102 8.82 4.78 10.48
C PRO A 102 8.08 6.10 10.26
N GLN A 103 7.30 6.20 9.19
CA GLN A 103 6.51 7.39 8.84
C GLN A 103 5.04 7.20 9.20
N MET A 104 4.48 6.04 8.85
CA MET A 104 3.08 5.68 9.10
C MET A 104 2.93 4.16 9.14
N TRP A 105 2.00 3.65 9.94
CA TRP A 105 1.67 2.22 10.01
C TRP A 105 0.18 2.02 10.30
N VAL A 106 -0.57 1.61 9.28
CA VAL A 106 -2.04 1.56 9.33
C VAL A 106 -2.62 0.31 8.67
N PHE A 107 -3.65 -0.27 9.28
CA PHE A 107 -4.63 -1.05 8.53
C PHE A 107 -5.39 -0.12 7.59
N SER A 108 -5.75 -0.61 6.41
CA SER A 108 -6.45 0.18 5.39
C SER A 108 -7.54 -0.67 4.72
N LEU A 109 -8.75 -0.10 4.62
CA LEU A 109 -9.93 -0.67 3.95
C LEU A 109 -10.54 0.37 3.02
N ILE A 110 -10.89 -0.02 1.81
CA ILE A 110 -11.56 0.87 0.86
C ILE A 110 -13.05 0.80 1.17
N ASN A 111 -13.72 1.94 1.36
CA ASN A 111 -15.18 1.97 1.57
C ASN A 111 -15.88 3.12 0.85
N GLN A 112 -15.12 3.92 0.09
CA GLN A 112 -15.66 5.04 -0.65
C GLN A 112 -16.22 4.57 -2.00
N GLN A 113 -17.47 4.97 -2.30
CA GLN A 113 -18.11 4.67 -3.59
C GLN A 113 -17.54 5.56 -4.70
N PRO A 114 -17.46 5.08 -5.96
CA PRO A 114 -16.88 5.81 -7.09
C PRO A 114 -17.38 7.24 -7.22
N GLU A 115 -18.69 7.47 -7.08
CA GLU A 115 -19.38 8.74 -7.29
C GLU A 115 -18.95 9.82 -6.28
N SER A 116 -18.38 9.39 -5.15
CA SER A 116 -17.93 10.27 -4.07
C SER A 116 -16.42 10.54 -4.10
N LEU A 117 -15.68 9.98 -5.06
CA LEU A 117 -14.24 10.17 -5.18
C LEU A 117 -13.86 11.62 -5.46
N MET A 118 -12.86 12.11 -4.74
CA MET A 118 -12.20 13.38 -5.04
C MET A 118 -11.34 13.24 -6.30
N PRO A 119 -11.06 14.35 -7.03
CA PRO A 119 -10.26 14.31 -8.25
C PRO A 119 -8.92 13.57 -8.13
N LEU A 120 -8.20 13.75 -7.01
CA LEU A 120 -6.91 13.12 -6.80
C LEU A 120 -6.97 11.62 -6.45
N GLN A 121 -8.16 11.08 -6.17
CA GLN A 121 -8.38 9.65 -5.94
C GLN A 121 -8.66 8.89 -7.24
N ARG A 122 -8.74 9.61 -8.37
CA ARG A 122 -9.15 9.09 -9.68
C ARG A 122 -7.98 8.93 -10.65
N LEU A 123 -6.74 8.93 -10.15
CA LEU A 123 -5.53 8.77 -10.96
C LEU A 123 -4.43 8.04 -10.16
N PRO A 124 -3.42 7.48 -10.84
CA PRO A 124 -2.23 6.96 -10.18
C PRO A 124 -1.52 8.03 -9.35
N HIS A 125 -0.93 7.64 -8.22
CA HIS A 125 -0.22 8.54 -7.32
C HIS A 125 1.18 8.01 -7.01
N PHE A 126 1.98 8.87 -6.38
CA PHE A 126 3.21 8.51 -5.70
C PHE A 126 3.14 9.09 -4.29
N ASP A 127 3.82 8.48 -3.32
CA ASP A 127 3.76 8.88 -1.92
C ASP A 127 4.62 10.11 -1.64
N THR A 128 5.84 10.13 -2.19
CA THR A 128 6.86 11.16 -1.93
C THR A 128 7.99 11.07 -2.96
N PRO A 129 8.65 12.21 -3.28
CA PRO A 129 9.87 12.20 -4.09
C PRO A 129 11.11 11.70 -3.34
N ASP A 130 11.03 11.44 -2.03
CA ASP A 130 12.17 11.00 -1.21
C ASP A 130 12.74 9.66 -1.76
N PRO A 131 14.05 9.58 -2.10
CA PRO A 131 14.62 8.42 -2.81
C PRO A 131 14.68 7.14 -1.97
N TYR A 132 14.68 7.26 -0.65
CA TYR A 132 14.73 6.14 0.29
C TYR A 132 13.46 6.03 1.14
N HIS A 133 12.33 6.49 0.60
CA HIS A 133 11.01 6.18 1.14
C HIS A 133 10.45 4.92 0.50
N PHE A 134 9.90 4.04 1.31
CA PHE A 134 9.34 2.76 0.86
C PHE A 134 7.96 2.53 1.46
N ALA A 135 7.05 2.06 0.61
CA ALA A 135 5.77 1.50 1.01
C ALA A 135 5.92 -0.02 1.18
N ILE A 136 5.42 -0.54 2.30
CA ILE A 136 5.38 -1.96 2.63
C ILE A 136 3.91 -2.34 2.83
N LEU A 137 3.37 -3.13 1.91
CA LEU A 137 1.97 -3.57 1.92
C LEU A 137 1.92 -5.06 2.25
N HIS A 138 1.17 -5.44 3.28
CA HIS A 138 0.87 -6.83 3.59
C HIS A 138 -0.62 -7.09 3.38
N TYR A 139 -0.94 -7.96 2.42
CA TYR A 139 -2.31 -8.35 2.08
C TYR A 139 -2.83 -9.40 3.07
N LEU A 140 -3.96 -9.13 3.75
CA LEU A 140 -4.36 -9.91 4.92
C LEU A 140 -5.56 -10.83 4.70
N ASN A 141 -6.60 -10.35 4.02
CA ASN A 141 -7.84 -11.11 3.89
C ASN A 141 -7.77 -12.13 2.77
N ASN A 142 -8.51 -13.22 2.94
CA ASN A 142 -8.77 -14.18 1.88
C ASN A 142 -9.79 -13.61 0.89
N GLY A 143 -9.71 -14.04 -0.37
CA GLY A 143 -10.66 -13.64 -1.41
C GLY A 143 -9.95 -13.06 -2.63
N THR A 144 -10.77 -12.65 -3.60
CA THR A 144 -10.30 -11.97 -4.81
C THR A 144 -10.41 -10.48 -4.57
N HIS A 145 -9.29 -9.77 -4.52
CA HIS A 145 -9.24 -8.32 -4.33
C HIS A 145 -8.42 -7.65 -5.43
N GLY A 146 -8.56 -6.34 -5.55
CA GLY A 146 -7.82 -5.53 -6.52
C GLY A 146 -6.30 -5.60 -6.35
N ASN A 147 -5.60 -5.79 -7.47
CA ASN A 147 -4.14 -5.78 -7.54
C ASN A 147 -3.55 -4.42 -7.16
N THR A 148 -2.27 -4.39 -6.80
CA THR A 148 -1.50 -3.14 -6.83
C THR A 148 -0.88 -2.99 -8.22
N ALA A 149 -1.20 -1.93 -8.94
CA ALA A 149 -0.65 -1.65 -10.26
C ALA A 149 0.41 -0.54 -10.21
N PHE A 150 1.36 -0.62 -11.12
CA PHE A 150 2.37 0.40 -11.38
C PHE A 150 2.15 1.04 -12.75
N PHE A 151 2.30 2.36 -12.80
CA PHE A 151 1.87 3.17 -13.92
C PHE A 151 3.00 3.99 -14.53
N ARG A 152 2.95 4.17 -15.85
CA ARG A 152 3.81 5.11 -16.57
C ARG A 152 2.96 6.26 -17.05
N HIS A 153 3.36 7.49 -16.76
CA HIS A 153 2.73 8.66 -17.33
C HIS A 153 3.16 8.83 -18.79
N LYS A 154 2.22 8.75 -19.74
CA LYS A 154 2.48 8.63 -21.18
C LYS A 154 3.20 9.84 -21.78
N SER A 155 2.76 11.05 -21.40
CA SER A 155 3.28 12.28 -21.98
C SER A 155 4.73 12.56 -21.58
N THR A 156 5.14 12.16 -20.37
CA THR A 156 6.50 12.37 -19.85
C THR A 156 7.38 11.12 -19.91
N GLY A 157 6.77 9.93 -20.05
CA GLY A 157 7.44 8.64 -19.97
C GLY A 157 7.87 8.23 -18.55
N LEU A 158 7.52 9.01 -17.52
CA LEU A 158 7.95 8.78 -16.14
C LEU A 158 7.22 7.59 -15.50
N GLU A 159 7.99 6.72 -14.83
CA GLU A 159 7.46 5.67 -13.95
C GLU A 159 7.64 6.07 -12.48
N ARG A 160 8.67 6.89 -12.19
CA ARG A 160 8.97 7.39 -10.85
C ARG A 160 9.08 8.91 -10.80
N ILE A 161 8.58 9.47 -9.70
CA ILE A 161 8.60 10.90 -9.43
C ILE A 161 9.61 11.19 -8.31
N ASP A 162 10.59 12.04 -8.58
CA ASP A 162 11.60 12.49 -7.64
C ASP A 162 11.69 14.02 -7.64
N GLU A 163 12.54 14.59 -6.77
CA GLU A 163 12.68 16.05 -6.64
C GLU A 163 13.07 16.73 -7.96
N SER A 164 13.81 16.03 -8.84
CA SER A 164 14.32 16.59 -10.09
C SER A 164 13.27 16.67 -11.21
N ASN A 165 12.28 15.77 -11.19
CA ASN A 165 11.28 15.65 -12.26
C ASN A 165 9.86 16.02 -11.82
N MET A 166 9.60 16.20 -10.52
CA MET A 166 8.27 16.42 -9.96
C MET A 166 7.55 17.64 -10.54
N ALA A 167 8.27 18.76 -10.73
CA ALA A 167 7.67 19.97 -11.33
C ALA A 167 7.20 19.70 -12.77
N HIS A 168 8.01 19.01 -13.56
CA HIS A 168 7.69 18.62 -14.92
C HIS A 168 6.50 17.64 -14.96
N TYR A 169 6.48 16.67 -14.04
CA TYR A 169 5.35 15.74 -13.90
C TYR A 169 4.04 16.48 -13.63
N PHE A 170 3.99 17.38 -12.65
CA PHE A 170 2.75 18.10 -12.33
C PHE A 170 2.29 19.04 -13.44
N GLU A 171 3.22 19.71 -14.11
CA GLU A 171 2.89 20.54 -15.29
C GLU A 171 2.21 19.69 -16.37
N ALA A 172 2.79 18.52 -16.69
CA ALA A 172 2.25 17.63 -17.71
C ALA A 172 0.96 16.92 -17.28
N ALA A 173 0.83 16.51 -16.01
CA ALA A 173 -0.35 15.82 -15.48
C ALA A 173 -1.57 16.74 -15.32
N THR A 174 -1.39 18.06 -15.44
CA THR A 174 -2.50 19.03 -15.37
C THR A 174 -3.52 18.80 -16.48
N SER A 175 -3.11 18.32 -17.67
CA SER A 175 -4.04 18.00 -18.76
C SER A 175 -5.01 16.88 -18.39
N PHE A 176 -4.56 15.84 -17.68
CA PHE A 176 -5.42 14.76 -17.19
C PHE A 176 -6.57 15.32 -16.35
N LEU A 177 -6.25 16.18 -15.38
CA LEU A 177 -7.25 16.78 -14.49
C LEU A 177 -8.23 17.68 -15.23
N GLN A 178 -7.78 18.38 -16.28
CA GLN A 178 -8.64 19.22 -17.11
C GLN A 178 -9.59 18.40 -17.98
N GLU A 179 -9.09 17.34 -18.62
CA GLU A 179 -9.88 16.45 -19.48
C GLU A 179 -10.92 15.67 -18.66
N HIS A 180 -10.51 15.12 -17.51
CA HIS A 180 -11.36 14.27 -16.67
C HIS A 180 -12.20 15.04 -15.64
N GLN A 181 -12.13 16.38 -15.62
CA GLN A 181 -12.85 17.20 -14.64
C GLN A 181 -14.37 16.96 -14.68
N LYS A 182 -14.91 16.68 -15.87
CA LYS A 182 -16.35 16.53 -16.11
C LYS A 182 -16.81 15.07 -16.20
N ASP A 183 -15.88 14.13 -16.21
CA ASP A 183 -16.19 12.72 -16.30
C ASP A 183 -16.79 12.22 -14.99
N THR A 184 -17.69 11.25 -15.11
CA THR A 184 -18.25 10.53 -13.96
C THR A 184 -17.11 10.00 -13.08
N PRO A 185 -17.10 10.30 -11.78
CA PRO A 185 -16.09 9.80 -10.85
C PRO A 185 -15.96 8.27 -10.86
N GLN A 186 -14.73 7.80 -11.00
CA GLN A 186 -14.39 6.37 -11.03
C GLN A 186 -12.95 6.15 -10.58
N TYR A 187 -12.68 4.95 -10.05
CA TYR A 187 -11.32 4.51 -9.76
C TYR A 187 -10.53 4.33 -11.06
N PHE A 188 -9.25 4.68 -11.02
CA PHE A 188 -8.34 4.46 -12.15
C PHE A 188 -7.88 3.01 -12.18
N THR A 189 -8.55 2.18 -12.98
CA THR A 189 -8.35 0.72 -13.00
C THR A 189 -7.88 0.17 -14.35
N ASP A 190 -7.79 1.04 -15.37
CA ASP A 190 -7.38 0.68 -16.73
C ASP A 190 -6.36 1.70 -17.27
N SER A 191 -5.59 1.30 -18.29
CA SER A 191 -4.77 2.25 -19.04
C SER A 191 -5.63 3.17 -19.91
N ASP A 192 -5.25 4.43 -20.04
CA ASP A 192 -5.97 5.43 -20.83
C ASP A 192 -5.00 6.27 -21.69
N ASN A 193 -5.41 7.45 -22.17
CA ASN A 193 -4.52 8.31 -22.96
C ASN A 193 -3.39 8.97 -22.15
N HIS A 194 -3.44 8.94 -20.81
CA HIS A 194 -2.49 9.62 -19.92
C HIS A 194 -1.59 8.65 -19.17
N TYR A 195 -2.05 7.45 -18.84
CA TYR A 195 -1.27 6.46 -18.09
C TYR A 195 -1.35 5.06 -18.72
N ASP A 196 -0.22 4.35 -18.70
CA ASP A 196 -0.14 2.91 -18.96
C ASP A 196 0.05 2.15 -17.65
N ILE A 197 -0.76 1.12 -17.41
CA ILE A 197 -0.41 0.04 -16.49
C ILE A 197 0.67 -0.80 -17.17
N PHE A 198 1.87 -0.82 -16.60
CA PHE A 198 2.97 -1.61 -17.15
C PHE A 198 3.33 -2.83 -16.30
N HIS A 199 2.84 -2.89 -15.05
CA HIS A 199 3.06 -4.02 -14.16
C HIS A 199 1.99 -4.07 -13.08
N GLU A 200 1.67 -5.28 -12.63
CA GLU A 200 0.71 -5.53 -11.56
C GLU A 200 1.27 -6.55 -10.57
N ILE A 201 1.04 -6.29 -9.29
CA ILE A 201 1.23 -7.25 -8.22
C ILE A 201 -0.13 -7.81 -7.84
N GLU A 202 -0.32 -9.09 -8.16
CA GLU A 202 -1.54 -9.80 -7.81
C GLU A 202 -1.78 -9.74 -6.30
N TYR A 203 -3.02 -9.42 -5.89
CA TYR A 203 -3.41 -9.56 -4.50
C TYR A 203 -3.42 -11.03 -4.12
N ARG A 204 -2.61 -11.39 -3.13
CA ARG A 204 -2.59 -12.73 -2.54
C ARG A 204 -2.58 -12.60 -1.02
N PRO A 205 -3.43 -13.34 -0.28
CA PRO A 205 -3.37 -13.33 1.18
C PRO A 205 -1.97 -13.71 1.65
N ASN A 206 -1.49 -13.05 2.71
CA ASN A 206 -0.15 -13.25 3.29
C ASN A 206 1.04 -12.91 2.36
N ARG A 207 0.80 -12.14 1.29
CA ARG A 207 1.86 -11.54 0.48
C ARG A 207 2.25 -10.18 1.06
N LEU A 208 3.55 -9.99 1.24
CA LEU A 208 4.16 -8.72 1.55
C LEU A 208 4.88 -8.14 0.32
N VAL A 209 4.62 -6.88 0.00
CA VAL A 209 5.17 -6.17 -1.16
C VAL A 209 5.89 -4.92 -0.67
N ILE A 210 7.10 -4.66 -1.19
CA ILE A 210 7.88 -3.47 -0.87
C ILE A 210 8.28 -2.78 -2.18
N TYR A 211 7.99 -1.48 -2.27
CA TYR A 211 8.37 -0.67 -3.42
C TYR A 211 8.70 0.78 -3.02
N PRO A 212 9.50 1.52 -3.81
CA PRO A 212 9.79 2.92 -3.54
C PRO A 212 8.52 3.77 -3.60
N GLY A 213 8.31 4.66 -2.64
CA GLY A 213 7.15 5.57 -2.64
C GLY A 213 7.13 6.56 -3.81
N SER A 214 8.26 6.73 -4.50
CA SER A 214 8.36 7.53 -5.73
C SER A 214 7.73 6.85 -6.95
N LEU A 215 7.46 5.54 -6.91
CA LEU A 215 6.89 4.79 -8.03
C LEU A 215 5.40 5.12 -8.18
N LEU A 216 4.98 5.48 -9.39
CA LEU A 216 3.57 5.75 -9.69
C LEU A 216 2.76 4.45 -9.55
N HIS A 217 1.76 4.47 -8.69
CA HIS A 217 0.99 3.29 -8.33
C HIS A 217 -0.45 3.62 -7.95
N SER A 218 -1.29 2.58 -7.95
CA SER A 218 -2.67 2.62 -7.45
C SER A 218 -3.18 1.20 -7.20
N THR A 219 -4.28 1.07 -6.48
CA THR A 219 -5.02 -0.20 -6.42
C THR A 219 -5.97 -0.28 -7.62
N LEU A 220 -5.99 -1.43 -8.30
CA LEU A 220 -7.01 -1.75 -9.31
C LEU A 220 -8.31 -2.16 -8.62
N VAL A 221 -9.00 -1.18 -8.03
CA VAL A 221 -10.15 -1.40 -7.15
C VAL A 221 -11.24 -2.21 -7.85
N SER A 222 -11.57 -3.37 -7.28
CA SER A 222 -12.74 -4.16 -7.64
C SER A 222 -13.97 -3.58 -6.95
N LEU A 223 -14.90 -3.00 -7.71
CA LEU A 223 -16.13 -2.43 -7.13
C LEU A 223 -16.97 -3.46 -6.38
N GLU A 224 -16.89 -4.74 -6.79
CA GLU A 224 -17.62 -5.85 -6.16
C GLU A 224 -16.94 -6.33 -4.86
N ASN A 225 -15.60 -6.38 -4.83
CA ASN A 225 -14.88 -7.08 -3.77
C ASN A 225 -14.08 -6.19 -2.81
N ASP A 226 -13.80 -4.93 -3.19
CA ASP A 226 -12.89 -4.07 -2.41
C ASP A 226 -13.60 -2.99 -1.59
N ILE A 227 -14.77 -2.52 -2.03
CA ILE A 227 -15.51 -1.43 -1.38
C ILE A 227 -16.33 -2.00 -0.21
N ASP A 228 -15.66 -2.21 0.91
CA ASP A 228 -16.22 -2.78 2.14
C ASP A 228 -15.32 -2.37 3.34
N ASP A 229 -15.92 -1.73 4.34
CA ASP A 229 -15.22 -1.35 5.59
C ASP A 229 -15.21 -2.45 6.64
N ASN A 230 -15.77 -3.63 6.35
CA ASN A 230 -15.66 -4.76 7.23
C ASN A 230 -14.26 -5.40 7.12
N PRO A 231 -13.44 -5.37 8.18
CA PRO A 231 -12.08 -5.92 8.17
C PRO A 231 -12.03 -7.44 7.94
N SER A 232 -13.14 -8.17 7.99
CA SER A 232 -13.17 -9.61 7.69
C SER A 232 -13.44 -9.95 6.22
N THR A 233 -13.95 -9.00 5.43
CA THR A 233 -14.42 -9.24 4.05
C THR A 233 -13.89 -8.23 3.05
N GLY A 234 -13.64 -6.99 3.45
CA GLY A 234 -13.06 -5.98 2.57
C GLY A 234 -11.59 -6.24 2.26
N ARG A 235 -11.04 -5.43 1.34
CA ARG A 235 -9.62 -5.48 0.94
C ARG A 235 -8.72 -4.99 2.06
N LEU A 236 -8.53 -5.82 3.09
CA LEU A 236 -7.73 -5.48 4.25
C LEU A 236 -6.24 -5.57 3.91
N THR A 237 -5.53 -4.48 4.17
CA THR A 237 -4.07 -4.38 4.04
C THR A 237 -3.46 -3.78 5.30
N ALA A 238 -2.29 -4.27 5.70
CA ALA A 238 -1.43 -3.61 6.66
C ALA A 238 -0.31 -2.87 5.91
N ASN A 239 -0.33 -1.54 6.01
CA ASN A 239 0.53 -0.65 5.25
C ASN A 239 1.53 0.02 6.21
N ILE A 240 2.81 -0.17 5.97
CA ILE A 240 3.91 0.44 6.73
C ILE A 240 4.72 1.29 5.75
N PHE A 241 4.89 2.56 6.08
CA PHE A 241 5.70 3.50 5.33
C PHE A 241 6.96 3.82 6.14
N ILE A 242 8.12 3.67 5.52
CA ILE A 242 9.42 3.95 6.15
C ILE A 242 10.23 4.90 5.29
N ASN A 243 11.17 5.60 5.91
CA ASN A 243 12.12 6.45 5.22
C ASN A 243 13.49 6.30 5.86
N PHE A 244 14.56 6.33 5.06
CA PHE A 244 15.93 6.36 5.56
C PHE A 244 16.48 7.78 5.45
N LYS A 245 16.81 8.38 6.61
CA LYS A 245 17.34 9.75 6.72
C LYS A 245 18.52 9.83 7.68
#